data_AF-A0A0D3AGE6-F1
#
_entry.id   AF-A0A0D3AGE6-F1
#
_cell.length_a   1.000
_cell.length_b   1.000
_cell.length_c   1.000
_cell.angle_alpha   90.00
_cell.angle_beta   90.00
_cell.angle_gamma   90.00
#
_symmetry.space_group_name_H-M   'P 1'
#
loop_
_entity.id
_entity.type
_entity.pdbx_description
1 polymer ?
#
loop_
_entity_poly.entity_id
_entity_poly.type
_entity_poly.pdbx_seq_one_letter_code
_entity_poly.pdbx_strand_id
1 'polypeptide(L)' 'MVFSFTSLGGKVENSVKKGPGPQMFQLHGENYHLTGSLTPNEGDYAKFGQLYIVDTENEVENRSNAL' A
#
# COMPACT_ATOMS: atom_id res chain seq x y z
N MET A 1 3.25 16.36 7.11
CA MET A 1 2.45 15.17 7.50
C MET A 1 3.29 13.95 7.10
N VAL A 2 3.85 13.24 8.08
CA VAL A 2 5.03 12.38 7.85
C VAL A 2 4.69 11.00 7.26
N PHE A 3 3.41 10.61 7.21
CA PHE A 3 3.02 9.38 6.51
C PHE A 3 1.65 9.54 5.86
N SER A 4 1.59 9.35 4.54
CA SER A 4 0.37 9.26 3.74
C SER A 4 0.21 7.82 3.30
N PHE A 5 -0.53 7.03 4.08
CA PHE A 5 -0.85 5.65 3.73
C PHE A 5 -2.21 5.62 3.02
N THR A 6 -2.29 4.97 1.86
CA THR A 6 -3.54 4.78 1.12
C THR A 6 -4.41 3.67 1.70
N SER A 7 -3.88 2.89 2.65
CA SER A 7 -4.56 1.81 3.36
C SER A 7 -4.20 1.79 4.84
N LEU A 8 -5.22 1.54 5.67
CA LEU A 8 -5.14 1.50 7.12
C LEU A 8 -5.88 0.25 7.59
N GLY A 9 -5.21 -0.56 8.40
CA GLY A 9 -5.77 -1.73 9.06
C GLY A 9 -5.87 -1.51 10.56
N GLY A 10 -6.93 -2.03 11.17
CA GLY A 10 -7.18 -1.88 12.60
C GLY A 10 -8.63 -2.23 12.95
N LYS A 11 -8.93 -2.34 14.24
CA LYS A 11 -10.29 -2.62 14.70
C LYS A 11 -11.12 -1.33 14.63
N VAL A 12 -12.12 -1.31 13.76
CA VAL A 12 -13.06 -0.20 13.63
C VAL A 12 -14.18 -0.33 14.67
N GLU A 13 -14.34 0.72 15.47
CA GLU A 13 -15.45 0.92 16.40
C GLU A 13 -16.51 1.81 15.74
N ASN A 14 -17.67 1.20 15.48
CA ASN A 14 -18.81 1.84 14.80
C ASN A 14 -19.80 2.50 15.77
N SER A 15 -19.42 2.65 17.03
CA SER A 15 -20.24 3.26 18.08
C SER A 15 -20.27 4.79 18.00
N VAL A 16 -19.46 5.39 17.12
CA VAL A 16 -19.39 6.84 16.93
C VAL A 16 -20.74 7.37 16.44
N LYS A 17 -21.27 8.36 17.17
CA LYS A 17 -22.55 9.00 16.83
C LYS A 17 -22.45 9.68 15.47
N LYS A 18 -23.39 9.37 14.58
CA LYS A 18 -23.56 10.07 13.31
C LYS A 18 -24.19 11.42 13.56
N GLY A 19 -23.56 12.47 13.06
CA GLY A 19 -24.05 13.85 13.14
C GLY A 19 -24.07 14.50 11.76
N PRO A 20 -24.57 15.75 11.66
CA PRO A 20 -24.45 16.52 10.43
C PRO A 20 -22.97 16.79 10.12
N GLY A 21 -22.50 16.27 8.99
CA GLY A 21 -21.10 16.39 8.55
C GLY A 21 -20.52 15.06 8.04
N PRO A 22 -19.19 15.02 7.79
CA PRO A 22 -18.51 13.81 7.35
C PRO A 22 -18.70 12.64 8.33
N GLN A 23 -18.89 11.44 7.80
CA GLN A 23 -18.98 10.23 8.64
C GLN A 23 -17.65 9.99 9.35
N MET A 24 -17.72 9.96 10.66
CA MET A 24 -16.58 9.63 11.52
C MET A 24 -16.63 8.15 11.89
N PHE A 25 -15.46 7.54 12.03
CA PHE A 25 -15.27 6.22 12.62
C PHE A 25 -14.09 6.29 13.58
N GLN A 26 -14.05 5.37 14.54
CA GLN A 26 -12.96 5.30 15.51
C GLN A 26 -12.18 4.00 15.33
N LEU A 27 -10.86 4.07 15.50
CA LEU A 27 -9.99 2.90 15.53
C LEU A 27 -9.54 2.65 16.96
N HIS A 28 -9.52 1.38 17.37
CA HIS A 28 -9.06 0.95 18.68
C HIS A 28 -7.97 -0.11 18.58
N GLY A 29 -7.06 -0.10 19.56
CA GLY A 29 -5.94 -1.03 19.63
C GLY A 29 -4.78 -0.62 18.72
N GLU A 30 -4.08 -1.62 18.19
CA GLU A 30 -2.96 -1.41 17.27
C GLU A 30 -3.46 -1.12 15.86
N ASN A 31 -2.92 -0.06 15.25
CA ASN A 31 -3.13 0.24 13.83
C ASN A 31 -1.93 -0.30 13.05
N TYR A 32 -2.21 -0.97 11.95
CA TYR A 32 -1.20 -1.53 11.05
C TYR A 32 -1.41 -0.99 9.64
N HIS A 33 -0.32 -0.97 8.87
CA HIS A 33 -0.44 -0.74 7.44
C HIS A 33 -1.03 -1.99 6.79
N LEU A 34 -2.15 -1.83 6.09
CA LEU A 34 -2.76 -2.93 5.34
C LEU A 34 -2.17 -2.97 3.93
N THR A 35 -1.08 -3.71 3.77
CA THR A 35 -0.53 -3.96 2.43
C THR A 35 -1.40 -5.00 1.71
N GLY A 36 -1.87 -4.67 0.50
CA GLY A 36 -2.52 -5.63 -0.37
C GLY A 36 -1.55 -6.71 -0.88
N SER A 37 -2.04 -7.73 -1.58
CA SER A 37 -1.16 -8.72 -2.20
C SER A 37 -0.12 -8.05 -3.10
N LEU A 38 1.14 -8.50 -3.01
CA LEU A 38 2.23 -8.04 -3.88
C LEU A 38 2.03 -8.49 -5.33
N THR A 39 1.30 -9.59 -5.52
CA THR A 39 0.99 -10.14 -6.84
C THR A 39 -0.51 -10.02 -7.10
N PRO A 40 -0.93 -9.71 -8.34
CA PRO A 40 -2.34 -9.79 -8.69
C PRO A 40 -2.84 -11.24 -8.60
N ASN A 41 -4.15 -11.40 -8.44
CA ASN A 41 -4.78 -12.71 -8.60
C ASN A 41 -4.70 -13.15 -10.06
N GLU A 42 -4.95 -14.42 -10.32
CA GLU A 42 -5.02 -14.95 -11.67
C GLU A 42 -6.08 -14.19 -12.50
N GLY A 43 -5.65 -13.62 -13.63
CA GLY A 43 -6.51 -12.82 -14.52
C GLY A 43 -6.63 -11.33 -14.16
N ASP A 44 -6.11 -10.89 -13.02
CA ASP A 44 -6.11 -9.47 -12.63
C ASP A 44 -4.84 -8.74 -13.09
N TYR A 45 -4.95 -7.42 -13.28
CA TYR A 45 -3.79 -6.55 -13.54
C TYR A 45 -3.05 -6.21 -12.24
N ALA A 46 -1.73 -6.11 -12.31
CA ALA A 46 -0.91 -5.64 -11.19
C ALA A 46 -1.27 -4.19 -10.83
N LYS A 47 -1.63 -3.94 -9.57
CA LYS A 47 -2.05 -2.62 -9.06
C LYS A 47 -1.09 -2.03 -8.02
N PHE A 48 -0.37 -2.88 -7.30
CA PHE A 48 0.53 -2.51 -6.22
C PHE A 48 1.83 -3.30 -6.37
N GLY A 49 2.97 -2.61 -6.38
CA GLY A 49 4.29 -3.23 -6.42
C GLY A 49 5.07 -2.90 -7.69
N GLN A 50 5.82 -1.80 -7.65
CA GLN A 50 7.12 -1.77 -8.34
C GLN A 50 8.17 -2.11 -7.28
N LEU A 51 8.43 -3.40 -7.08
CA LEU A 51 9.57 -3.85 -6.31
C LEU A 51 10.69 -4.17 -7.29
N TYR A 52 11.61 -3.22 -7.47
CA TYR A 52 12.80 -3.45 -8.26
C TYR A 52 13.82 -4.20 -7.38
N ILE A 53 13.98 -5.50 -7.64
CA ILE A 53 15.18 -6.20 -7.20
C ILE A 53 16.23 -5.91 -8.26
N VAL A 54 17.13 -4.99 -7.95
CA VAL A 54 18.18 -4.56 -8.87
C VAL A 54 19.34 -5.53 -8.76
N ASP A 55 19.55 -6.33 -9.80
CA ASP A 55 20.83 -6.99 -10.02
C ASP A 55 21.81 -5.97 -10.58
N THR A 56 22.70 -5.50 -9.71
CA THR A 56 23.65 -4.44 -10.04
C THR A 56 24.56 -4.81 -11.21
N GLU A 57 24.92 -6.08 -11.37
CA GLU A 57 25.81 -6.53 -12.46
C GLU A 57 25.05 -6.51 -13.80
N ASN A 58 23.84 -7.07 -13.82
CA ASN A 58 22.95 -7.08 -14.98
C ASN A 58 22.61 -5.65 -15.46
N GLU A 59 22.35 -4.73 -14.53
CA GLU A 59 22.02 -3.34 -14.89
C GLU A 59 23.23 -2.49 -15.30
N VAL A 60 24.45 -2.90 -14.93
CA VAL A 60 25.67 -2.30 -15.49
C VAL A 60 25.87 -2.77 -16.94
N GLU A 61 25.65 -4.05 -17.22
CA GLU A 61 25.74 -4.61 -18.57
C GLU A 61 24.67 -4.02 -19.52
N ASN A 62 23.40 -3.98 -19.09
CA ASN A 62 22.32 -3.37 -19.86
C ASN A 62 22.62 -1.90 -20.20
N ARG A 63 23.20 -1.13 -19.28
CA ARG A 63 23.59 0.27 -19.51
C ARG A 63 24.75 0.40 -20.49
N SER A 64 25.72 -0.51 -20.42
CA SER A 64 26.85 -0.54 -21.37
C SER A 64 26.38 -0.89 -22.78
N ASN A 65 25.35 -1.73 -22.92
CA ASN A 65 24.80 -2.18 -24.21
C ASN A 65 23.76 -1.21 -24.80
N ALA A 66 23.26 -0.25 -24.02
CA ALA A 66 22.31 0.77 -24.47
C ALA A 66 22.99 2.04 -25.03
N LEU A 67 24.32 2.12 -24.98
CA LEU A 67 25.16 3.16 -25.59
C LEU A 67 25.82 2.65 -26.87
#